data_AF-A0A559M7W2-F1
#
_entry.id   AF-A0A559M7W2-F1
#
_cell.length_a   1.000
_cell.length_b   1.000
_cell.length_c   1.000
_cell.angle_alpha   90.00
_cell.angle_beta   90.00
_cell.angle_gamma   90.00
#
_symmetry.space_group_name_H-M   'P 1'
#
loop_
_entity.id
_entity.type
_entity.pdbx_description
1 polymer ?
#
loop_
_entity_poly.entity_id
_entity_poly.type
_entity_poly.pdbx_seq_one_letter_code
_entity_poly.pdbx_strand_id
1 'polypeptide(L)'
;MPSIRTTLAALVATSLATAAPTVQHPVPGLSDYYSNFRGKEVPYPGNLTAPILPTTNGTAGPDDLLYQNLLAAEWAIFSFYQQGVELFNASSFTALKLPNTTYDRIQEIRDNEAGHLAIFQSQISSNSIKPGPCKYAFGVTSAESFIVTLTLLEIASMAFLTGLVQQANTATTRGALTAVAETESRHNTWALMDIWNVDPFAGPTDTSFPYANQILDSTNQFI
;
A
#
# COMPACT_ATOMS: atom_id res chain seq x y z
N MET A 1 13.66 -41.29 37.93
CA MET A 1 13.13 -40.35 38.94
C MET A 1 11.73 -39.92 38.50
N PRO A 2 10.68 -40.15 39.31
CA PRO A 2 9.30 -40.03 38.85
C PRO A 2 8.75 -38.58 38.97
N SER A 3 8.04 -38.20 37.91
CA SER A 3 6.80 -37.41 37.82
C SER A 3 6.56 -36.23 38.78
N ILE A 4 6.48 -35.02 38.19
CA ILE A 4 5.91 -33.81 38.81
C ILE A 4 4.42 -33.71 38.45
N ARG A 5 3.58 -34.11 39.39
CA ARG A 5 2.21 -33.62 39.65
C ARG A 5 2.16 -33.53 41.18
N THR A 6 1.72 -32.49 41.89
CA THR A 6 0.52 -31.64 41.78
C THR A 6 0.60 -30.62 42.93
N THR A 7 0.11 -29.39 42.77
CA THR A 7 -0.52 -28.48 43.78
C THR A 7 -0.50 -27.05 43.18
N LEU A 8 -1.50 -26.17 43.27
CA LEU A 8 -2.82 -26.15 43.90
C LEU A 8 -3.63 -25.05 43.18
N ALA A 9 -4.92 -25.28 42.95
CA ALA A 9 -5.84 -24.29 42.38
C ALA A 9 -6.20 -23.22 43.42
N ALA A 10 -6.20 -21.95 43.02
CA ALA A 10 -6.90 -20.87 43.72
C ALA A 10 -7.78 -20.12 42.71
N LEU A 11 -9.09 -20.27 42.89
CA LEU A 11 -10.13 -19.53 42.19
C LEU A 11 -10.03 -18.05 42.58
N VAL A 12 -9.81 -17.17 41.61
CA VAL A 12 -10.21 -15.76 41.72
C VAL A 12 -11.25 -15.53 40.64
N ALA A 13 -12.50 -15.39 41.06
CA ALA A 13 -13.57 -14.90 40.22
C ALA A 13 -13.40 -13.38 40.07
N THR A 14 -12.59 -12.97 39.09
CA THR A 14 -12.64 -11.60 38.56
C THR A 14 -13.73 -11.54 37.50
N SER A 15 -14.64 -10.59 37.67
CA SER A 15 -15.63 -10.19 36.67
C SER A 15 -14.93 -9.88 35.35
N LEU A 16 -15.00 -10.80 34.40
CA LEU A 16 -14.68 -10.54 33.01
C LEU A 16 -15.76 -9.62 32.46
N ALA A 17 -15.53 -8.31 32.54
CA ALA A 17 -16.01 -7.43 31.49
C ALA A 17 -15.26 -7.90 30.24
N THR A 18 -15.87 -8.78 29.45
CA THR A 18 -15.39 -9.11 28.12
C THR A 18 -15.48 -7.82 27.31
N ALA A 19 -14.38 -7.06 27.26
CA ALA A 19 -14.20 -6.09 26.20
C ALA A 19 -14.50 -6.83 24.90
N ALA A 20 -15.38 -6.26 24.07
CA ALA A 20 -15.62 -6.78 22.74
C ALA A 20 -14.26 -7.06 22.08
N PRO A 21 -14.08 -8.19 21.38
CA PRO A 21 -12.79 -8.48 20.75
C PRO A 21 -12.43 -7.28 19.89
N THR A 22 -11.33 -6.62 20.24
CA THR A 22 -10.74 -5.59 19.39
C THR A 22 -10.45 -6.27 18.07
N VAL A 23 -11.14 -5.87 17.00
CA VAL A 23 -10.84 -6.37 15.65
C VAL A 23 -9.38 -6.02 15.39
N GLN A 24 -8.51 -7.02 15.43
CA GLN A 24 -7.09 -6.81 15.23
C GLN A 24 -6.87 -6.68 13.73
N HIS A 25 -6.60 -5.46 13.29
CA HIS A 25 -6.26 -5.18 11.90
C HIS A 25 -4.86 -5.71 11.56
N PRO A 26 -4.63 -6.19 10.33
CA PRO A 26 -3.31 -6.65 9.91
C PRO A 26 -2.32 -5.48 9.89
N VAL A 27 -1.17 -5.68 10.51
CA VAL A 27 -0.10 -4.67 10.61
C VAL A 27 0.93 -4.94 9.52
N PRO A 28 1.16 -4.00 8.57
CA PRO A 28 2.18 -4.14 7.53
C PRO A 28 3.55 -4.47 8.14
N GLY A 29 4.24 -5.46 7.56
CA GLY A 29 5.55 -5.94 8.04
C GLY A 29 5.52 -6.89 9.26
N LEU A 30 4.38 -7.02 9.96
CA LEU A 30 4.21 -7.96 11.09
C LEU A 30 3.15 -9.03 10.83
N SER A 31 2.46 -8.95 9.70
CA SER A 31 1.45 -9.89 9.24
C SER A 31 1.78 -10.34 7.82
N ASP A 32 1.52 -11.61 7.53
CA ASP A 32 1.60 -12.21 6.19
C ASP A 32 0.37 -11.88 5.33
N TYR A 33 -0.61 -11.16 5.88
CA TYR A 33 -1.86 -10.80 5.21
C TYR A 33 -1.64 -10.19 3.82
N TYR A 34 -0.79 -9.17 3.71
CA TYR A 34 -0.54 -8.48 2.44
C TYR A 34 0.29 -9.32 1.45
N SER A 35 0.89 -10.41 1.91
CA SER A 35 1.61 -11.36 1.05
C SER A 35 0.74 -12.55 0.63
N ASN A 36 -0.33 -12.87 1.37
CA ASN A 36 -1.13 -14.08 1.20
C ASN A 36 -2.59 -13.84 0.83
N PHE A 37 -3.12 -12.63 1.02
CA PHE A 37 -4.47 -12.27 0.58
C PHE A 37 -4.60 -12.45 -0.92
N ARG A 38 -5.72 -12.97 -1.44
CA ARG A 38 -5.91 -13.18 -2.89
C ARG A 38 -7.38 -13.07 -3.24
N GLY A 39 -7.67 -12.98 -4.53
CA GLY A 39 -9.02 -12.84 -5.06
C GLY A 39 -9.42 -11.38 -5.28
N LYS A 40 -10.69 -11.19 -5.62
CA LYS A 40 -11.25 -9.89 -6.01
C LYS A 40 -11.75 -9.04 -4.85
N GLU A 41 -11.84 -9.61 -3.66
CA GLU A 41 -12.24 -8.85 -2.48
C GLU A 41 -11.26 -7.71 -2.22
N VAL A 42 -11.77 -6.63 -1.65
CA VAL A 42 -10.99 -5.42 -1.35
C VAL A 42 -10.20 -5.67 -0.05
N PRO A 43 -8.86 -5.73 -0.08
CA PRO A 43 -8.07 -5.95 1.13
C PRO A 43 -8.19 -4.76 2.09
N TYR A 44 -7.97 -5.02 3.38
CA TYR A 44 -7.88 -3.97 4.40
C TYR A 44 -6.67 -3.05 4.13
N PRO A 45 -6.77 -1.72 4.36
CA PRO A 45 -7.94 -0.95 4.77
C PRO A 45 -8.73 -0.40 3.57
N GLY A 46 -8.48 -0.89 2.35
CA GLY A 46 -9.10 -0.40 1.12
C GLY A 46 -10.63 -0.45 1.13
N ASN A 47 -11.22 -1.34 1.94
CA ASN A 47 -12.66 -1.43 2.15
C ASN A 47 -13.22 -0.33 3.08
N LEU A 48 -12.37 0.45 3.76
CA LEU A 48 -12.73 1.55 4.66
C LEU A 48 -12.52 2.89 3.97
N THR A 49 -13.53 3.33 3.20
CA THR A 49 -13.40 4.49 2.31
C THR A 49 -13.79 5.83 2.95
N ALA A 50 -14.33 5.84 4.16
CA ALA A 50 -14.63 7.09 4.85
C ALA A 50 -13.32 7.78 5.29
N PRO A 51 -13.18 9.11 5.10
CA PRO A 51 -12.06 9.83 5.66
C PRO A 51 -12.05 9.70 7.18
N ILE A 52 -10.87 9.52 7.77
CA ILE A 52 -10.72 9.42 9.22
C ILE A 52 -10.53 10.84 9.76
N LEU A 53 -11.52 11.33 10.50
CA LEU A 53 -11.49 12.65 11.09
C LEU A 53 -10.48 12.72 12.26
N PRO A 54 -9.90 13.91 12.53
CA PRO A 54 -9.09 14.12 13.73
C PRO A 54 -9.84 13.72 15.01
N THR A 55 -9.14 13.06 15.92
CA THR A 55 -9.70 12.64 17.22
C THR A 55 -9.16 13.48 18.38
N THR A 56 -8.14 14.30 18.13
CA THR A 56 -7.55 15.22 19.10
C THR A 56 -7.44 16.62 18.53
N ASN A 57 -7.49 17.63 19.41
CA ASN A 57 -7.25 19.02 19.05
C ASN A 57 -5.77 19.33 19.25
N GLY A 58 -5.09 19.79 18.21
CA GLY A 58 -3.67 20.15 18.28
C GLY A 58 -3.11 20.57 16.93
N THR A 59 -1.82 20.91 16.89
CA THR A 59 -1.11 21.18 15.64
C THR A 59 -0.86 19.88 14.88
N ALA A 60 -0.85 19.95 13.55
CA ALA A 60 -0.41 18.85 12.71
C ALA A 60 1.01 18.40 13.10
N GLY A 61 1.27 17.10 12.99
CA GLY A 61 2.59 16.51 13.07
C GLY A 61 3.52 17.05 11.96
N PRO A 62 4.84 16.95 12.15
CA PRO A 62 5.82 17.56 11.26
C PRO A 62 5.75 17.05 9.81
N ASP A 63 5.32 15.80 9.63
CA ASP A 63 5.22 15.14 8.31
C ASP A 63 3.77 14.80 7.92
N ASP A 64 2.76 15.34 8.65
CA ASP A 64 1.35 15.02 8.39
C ASP A 64 0.92 15.42 6.98
N LEU A 65 1.32 16.61 6.49
CA LEU A 65 0.98 17.06 5.14
C LEU A 65 1.62 16.17 4.07
N LEU A 66 2.86 15.73 4.29
CA LEU A 66 3.55 14.80 3.40
C LEU A 66 2.75 13.51 3.27
N TYR A 67 2.36 12.90 4.40
CA TYR A 67 1.57 11.67 4.39
C TYR A 67 0.14 11.86 3.91
N GLN A 68 -0.47 13.04 4.09
CA GLN A 68 -1.80 13.32 3.52
C GLN A 68 -1.76 13.34 2.00
N ASN A 69 -0.75 14.00 1.40
CA ASN A 69 -0.56 13.99 -0.05
C ASN A 69 -0.26 12.58 -0.56
N LEU A 70 0.63 11.86 0.13
CA LEU A 70 1.00 10.50 -0.24
C LEU A 70 -0.19 9.53 -0.11
N LEU A 71 -0.98 9.62 0.96
CA LEU A 71 -2.19 8.81 1.15
C LEU A 71 -3.25 9.10 0.08
N ALA A 72 -3.40 10.36 -0.36
CA ALA A 72 -4.34 10.70 -1.42
C ALA A 72 -3.93 10.08 -2.77
N ALA A 73 -2.63 10.10 -3.10
CA ALA A 73 -2.10 9.43 -4.29
C ALA A 73 -2.19 7.90 -4.18
N GLU A 74 -1.89 7.34 -3.01
CA GLU A 74 -1.96 5.90 -2.73
C GLU A 74 -3.39 5.36 -2.92
N TRP A 75 -4.40 6.13 -2.51
CA TRP A 75 -5.79 5.75 -2.79
C TRP A 75 -6.09 5.63 -4.29
N ALA A 76 -5.47 6.45 -5.14
CA ALA A 76 -5.61 6.34 -6.59
C ALA A 76 -4.92 5.07 -7.11
N ILE A 77 -3.69 4.81 -6.67
CA ILE A 77 -2.88 3.64 -7.08
C ILE A 77 -3.57 2.33 -6.65
N PHE A 78 -3.93 2.21 -5.37
CA PHE A 78 -4.69 1.08 -4.85
C PHE A 78 -6.00 0.87 -5.62
N SER A 79 -6.76 1.95 -5.87
CA SER A 79 -8.04 1.86 -6.60
C SER A 79 -7.86 1.42 -8.05
N PHE A 80 -6.77 1.84 -8.69
CA PHE A 80 -6.41 1.41 -10.05
C PHE A 80 -6.12 -0.09 -10.08
N TYR A 81 -5.30 -0.59 -9.15
CA TYR A 81 -4.99 -2.01 -9.04
C TYR A 81 -6.22 -2.85 -8.69
N GLN A 82 -7.04 -2.39 -7.75
CA GLN A 82 -8.29 -3.06 -7.40
C GLN A 82 -9.25 -3.13 -8.60
N GLN A 83 -9.39 -2.05 -9.38
CA GLN A 83 -10.15 -2.06 -10.64
C GLN A 83 -9.60 -3.08 -11.63
N GLY A 84 -8.27 -3.19 -11.77
CA GLY A 84 -7.64 -4.19 -12.63
C GLY A 84 -7.97 -5.63 -12.22
N VAL A 85 -7.89 -5.94 -10.92
CA VAL A 85 -8.25 -7.25 -10.37
C VAL A 85 -9.73 -7.56 -10.59
N GLU A 86 -10.61 -6.56 -10.51
CA GLU A 86 -12.05 -6.72 -10.75
C GLU A 86 -12.37 -6.97 -12.23
N LEU A 87 -11.74 -6.23 -13.14
CA LEU A 87 -12.01 -6.28 -14.58
C LEU A 87 -11.39 -7.51 -15.28
N PHE A 88 -10.20 -7.94 -14.84
CA PHE A 88 -9.42 -8.95 -15.54
C PHE A 88 -9.30 -10.27 -14.76
N ASN A 89 -8.56 -11.20 -15.36
CA ASN A 89 -8.23 -12.53 -14.84
C ASN A 89 -6.98 -13.05 -15.56
N ALA A 90 -6.48 -14.24 -15.18
CA ALA A 90 -5.30 -14.84 -15.80
C ALA A 90 -5.38 -14.95 -17.34
N SER A 91 -6.53 -15.32 -17.91
CA SER A 91 -6.66 -15.45 -19.37
C SER A 91 -6.59 -14.12 -20.12
N SER A 92 -6.94 -13.02 -19.46
CA SER A 92 -6.83 -11.67 -20.02
C SER A 92 -5.36 -11.31 -20.33
N PHE A 93 -4.43 -11.75 -19.47
CA PHE A 93 -3.00 -11.46 -19.62
C PHE A 93 -2.26 -12.51 -20.45
N THR A 94 -2.64 -13.79 -20.36
CA THR A 94 -2.04 -14.80 -21.24
C THR A 94 -2.44 -14.63 -22.71
N ALA A 95 -3.60 -14.00 -22.99
CA ALA A 95 -3.97 -13.57 -24.34
C ALA A 95 -3.00 -12.52 -24.91
N LEU A 96 -2.35 -11.72 -24.05
CA LEU A 96 -1.27 -10.80 -24.40
C LEU A 96 0.11 -11.49 -24.46
N LYS A 97 0.16 -12.82 -24.30
CA LYS A 97 1.38 -13.64 -24.21
C LYS A 97 2.25 -13.33 -22.98
N LEU A 98 1.67 -12.72 -21.95
CA LEU A 98 2.35 -12.52 -20.68
C LEU A 98 2.38 -13.83 -19.85
N PRO A 99 3.31 -13.96 -18.88
CA PRO A 99 3.38 -15.11 -17.98
C PRO A 99 2.02 -15.45 -17.34
N ASN A 100 1.76 -16.74 -17.10
CA ASN A 100 0.53 -17.19 -16.43
C ASN A 100 0.42 -16.68 -14.98
N THR A 101 1.53 -16.26 -14.38
CA THR A 101 1.63 -15.66 -13.05
C THR A 101 1.30 -14.16 -13.02
N THR A 102 1.11 -13.50 -14.17
CA THR A 102 0.91 -12.04 -14.22
C THR A 102 -0.30 -11.58 -13.39
N TYR A 103 -1.43 -12.27 -13.48
CA TYR A 103 -2.61 -11.91 -12.67
C TYR A 103 -2.41 -12.12 -11.18
N ASP A 104 -1.67 -13.16 -10.79
CA ASP A 104 -1.35 -13.40 -9.38
C ASP A 104 -0.42 -12.33 -8.83
N ARG A 105 0.55 -11.87 -9.63
CA ARG A 105 1.40 -10.75 -9.26
C ARG A 105 0.63 -9.44 -9.14
N ILE A 106 -0.29 -9.15 -10.05
CA ILE A 106 -1.14 -7.96 -9.98
C ILE A 106 -1.97 -7.95 -8.69
N GLN A 107 -2.51 -9.11 -8.28
CA GLN A 107 -3.19 -9.23 -6.99
C GLN A 107 -2.25 -8.99 -5.81
N GLU A 108 -1.04 -9.55 -5.85
CA GLU A 108 -0.03 -9.35 -4.79
C GLU A 108 0.37 -7.87 -4.65
N ILE A 109 0.60 -7.18 -5.77
CA ILE A 109 0.92 -5.74 -5.78
C ILE A 109 -0.26 -4.94 -5.21
N ARG A 110 -1.49 -5.21 -5.69
CA ARG A 110 -2.72 -4.62 -5.15
C ARG A 110 -2.82 -4.77 -3.62
N ASP A 111 -2.41 -5.91 -3.07
CA ASP A 111 -2.39 -6.15 -1.63
C ASP A 111 -1.29 -5.34 -0.93
N ASN A 112 -0.13 -5.17 -1.57
CA ASN A 112 0.97 -4.35 -1.05
C ASN A 112 0.55 -2.87 -1.00
N GLU A 113 -0.14 -2.36 -2.02
CA GLU A 113 -0.71 -1.00 -2.02
C GLU A 113 -1.75 -0.78 -0.91
N ALA A 114 -2.54 -1.81 -0.60
CA ALA A 114 -3.41 -1.75 0.58
C ALA A 114 -2.61 -1.67 1.89
N GLY A 115 -1.47 -2.37 1.95
CA GLY A 115 -0.49 -2.22 3.03
C GLY A 115 0.04 -0.79 3.14
N HIS A 116 0.34 -0.14 2.01
CA HIS A 116 0.77 1.26 1.96
C HIS A 116 -0.30 2.20 2.51
N LEU A 117 -1.58 2.00 2.18
CA LEU A 117 -2.68 2.76 2.82
C LEU A 117 -2.64 2.65 4.35
N ALA A 118 -2.48 1.44 4.89
CA ALA A 118 -2.40 1.24 6.34
C ALA A 118 -1.16 1.92 6.96
N ILE A 119 -0.01 1.83 6.30
CA ILE A 119 1.22 2.52 6.72
C ILE A 119 0.96 4.03 6.77
N PHE A 120 0.52 4.65 5.68
CA PHE A 120 0.37 6.11 5.62
C PHE A 120 -0.70 6.63 6.58
N GLN A 121 -1.82 5.91 6.72
CA GLN A 121 -2.81 6.23 7.75
C GLN A 121 -2.21 6.19 9.17
N SER A 122 -1.32 5.23 9.47
CA SER A 122 -0.68 5.15 10.80
C SER A 122 0.32 6.27 11.08
N GLN A 123 0.89 6.88 10.03
CA GLN A 123 1.89 7.95 10.17
C GLN A 123 1.28 9.34 10.30
N ILE A 124 0.01 9.52 9.91
CA ILE A 124 -0.71 10.79 10.09
C ILE A 124 -1.19 10.89 11.54
N SER A 125 -0.78 11.96 12.22
CA SER A 125 -1.14 12.18 13.63
C SER A 125 -2.66 12.21 13.88
N SER A 126 -3.08 12.02 15.12
CA SER A 126 -4.51 12.09 15.51
C SER A 126 -5.09 13.50 15.43
N ASN A 127 -4.25 14.54 15.27
CA ASN A 127 -4.66 15.93 15.07
C ASN A 127 -5.05 16.24 13.62
N SER A 128 -4.74 15.34 12.68
CA SER A 128 -4.89 15.55 11.25
C SER A 128 -5.87 14.58 10.61
N ILE A 129 -6.57 15.07 9.60
CA ILE A 129 -7.48 14.25 8.78
C ILE A 129 -6.65 13.25 7.97
N LYS A 130 -7.16 12.02 7.85
CA LYS A 130 -6.63 11.02 6.92
C LYS A 130 -7.59 10.95 5.74
N PRO A 131 -7.20 11.44 4.55
CA PRO A 131 -8.10 11.46 3.40
C PRO A 131 -8.56 10.04 3.01
N GLY A 132 -9.80 9.96 2.52
CA GLY A 132 -10.35 8.79 1.84
C GLY A 132 -10.14 8.87 0.32
N PRO A 133 -10.54 7.83 -0.45
CA PRO A 133 -10.40 7.82 -1.90
C PRO A 133 -11.37 8.79 -2.59
N CYS A 134 -11.01 9.17 -3.81
CA CYS A 134 -11.92 9.83 -4.76
C CYS A 134 -12.66 8.80 -5.63
N LYS A 135 -13.54 9.29 -6.52
CA LYS A 135 -14.00 8.49 -7.66
C LYS A 135 -13.01 8.68 -8.78
N TYR A 136 -12.48 7.58 -9.31
CA TYR A 136 -11.43 7.63 -10.32
C TYR A 136 -11.93 7.14 -11.70
N ALA A 137 -11.42 7.75 -12.76
CA ALA A 137 -11.66 7.47 -14.16
C ALA A 137 -10.33 7.20 -14.89
N PHE A 138 -9.75 6.02 -14.66
CA PHE A 138 -8.46 5.63 -15.24
C PHE A 138 -8.48 5.37 -16.76
N GLY A 139 -9.66 5.27 -17.38
CA GLY A 139 -9.78 5.01 -18.82
C GLY A 139 -9.34 3.60 -19.25
N VAL A 140 -9.20 2.67 -18.30
CA VAL A 140 -8.80 1.28 -18.57
C VAL A 140 -9.94 0.55 -19.26
N THR A 141 -9.70 0.10 -20.50
CA THR A 141 -10.70 -0.60 -21.33
C THR A 141 -10.25 -2.00 -21.78
N SER A 142 -8.96 -2.31 -21.61
CA SER A 142 -8.36 -3.60 -21.96
C SER A 142 -7.21 -3.95 -21.01
N ALA A 143 -6.85 -5.24 -20.94
CA ALA A 143 -5.70 -5.69 -20.16
C ALA A 143 -4.41 -5.01 -20.64
N GLU A 144 -4.27 -4.73 -21.94
CA GLU A 144 -3.13 -4.00 -22.49
C GLU A 144 -3.06 -2.56 -21.94
N SER A 145 -4.18 -1.82 -21.96
CA SER A 145 -4.23 -0.46 -21.40
C SER A 145 -3.92 -0.42 -19.90
N PHE A 146 -4.33 -1.46 -19.17
CA PHE A 146 -4.00 -1.63 -17.75
C PHE A 146 -2.49 -1.85 -17.55
N ILE A 147 -1.89 -2.78 -18.29
CA ILE A 147 -0.45 -3.08 -18.21
C ILE A 147 0.41 -1.86 -18.54
N VAL A 148 0.03 -1.06 -19.53
CA VAL A 148 0.74 0.18 -19.85
C VAL A 148 0.67 1.17 -18.69
N THR A 149 -0.53 1.38 -18.16
CA THR A 149 -0.75 2.35 -17.08
C THR A 149 -0.06 1.92 -15.79
N LEU A 150 -0.15 0.64 -15.40
CA LEU A 150 0.51 0.13 -14.20
C LEU A 150 2.02 0.33 -14.28
N THR A 151 2.64 0.06 -15.44
CA THR A 151 4.09 0.21 -15.60
C THR A 151 4.51 1.67 -15.40
N LEU A 152 3.72 2.62 -15.93
CA LEU A 152 4.00 4.03 -15.75
C LEU A 152 3.87 4.47 -14.28
N LEU A 153 2.91 3.93 -13.54
CA LEU A 153 2.76 4.18 -12.11
C LEU A 153 4.00 3.67 -11.35
N GLU A 154 4.42 2.42 -11.58
CA GLU A 154 5.58 1.83 -10.88
C GLU A 154 6.91 2.55 -11.18
N ILE A 155 7.10 3.02 -12.41
CA ILE A 155 8.27 3.84 -12.76
C ILE A 155 8.21 5.18 -12.02
N ALA A 156 7.03 5.79 -11.92
CA ALA A 156 6.85 7.07 -11.23
C ALA A 156 7.10 6.95 -9.72
N SER A 157 6.74 5.82 -9.10
CA SER A 157 6.97 5.51 -7.68
C SER A 157 8.41 5.75 -7.25
N MET A 158 9.37 5.30 -8.06
CA MET A 158 10.81 5.45 -7.79
C MET A 158 11.24 6.90 -7.67
N ALA A 159 10.73 7.73 -8.59
CA ALA A 159 11.11 9.14 -8.69
C ALA A 159 10.55 9.97 -7.53
N PHE A 160 9.28 9.74 -7.12
CA PHE A 160 8.68 10.55 -6.06
C PHE A 160 9.09 10.09 -4.66
N LEU A 161 9.20 8.79 -4.38
CA LEU A 161 9.50 8.30 -3.02
C LEU A 161 10.89 8.74 -2.54
N THR A 162 11.90 8.62 -3.40
CA THR A 162 13.26 9.09 -3.07
C THR A 162 13.28 10.60 -2.82
N GLY A 163 12.48 11.37 -3.57
CA GLY A 163 12.26 12.80 -3.31
C GLY A 163 11.57 13.06 -1.96
N LEU A 164 10.54 12.29 -1.62
CA LEU A 164 9.84 12.41 -0.32
C LEU A 164 10.74 12.07 0.86
N VAL A 165 11.64 11.08 0.74
CA VAL A 165 12.65 10.78 1.78
C VAL A 165 13.51 12.00 2.10
N GLN A 166 13.86 12.81 1.10
CA GLN A 166 14.63 14.04 1.31
C GLN A 166 13.79 15.13 1.98
N GLN A 167 12.50 15.21 1.66
CA GLN A 167 11.56 16.21 2.18
C GLN A 167 11.04 15.90 3.61
N ALA A 168 11.12 14.65 4.04
CA ALA A 168 10.71 14.23 5.38
C ALA A 168 11.47 14.98 6.49
N ASN A 169 10.77 15.32 7.57
CA ASN A 169 11.32 16.03 8.72
C ASN A 169 11.83 15.08 9.80
N THR A 170 11.21 13.90 9.96
CA THR A 170 11.58 12.94 11.01
C THR A 170 12.37 11.73 10.48
N ALA A 171 13.24 11.16 11.31
CA ALA A 171 13.97 9.94 10.97
C ALA A 171 13.03 8.73 10.77
N THR A 172 11.95 8.66 11.55
CA THR A 172 10.92 7.62 11.41
C THR A 172 10.26 7.70 10.03
N THR A 173 9.88 8.90 9.58
CA THR A 173 9.31 9.10 8.24
C THR A 173 10.29 8.72 7.14
N ARG A 174 11.57 9.10 7.24
CA ARG A 174 12.60 8.67 6.28
C ARG A 174 12.69 7.15 6.20
N GLY A 175 12.75 6.46 7.34
CA GLY A 175 12.80 5.00 7.38
C GLY A 175 11.57 4.33 6.77
N ALA A 176 10.37 4.85 7.06
CA ALA A 176 9.13 4.34 6.49
C ALA A 176 9.06 4.53 4.97
N LEU A 177 9.41 5.73 4.47
CA LEU A 177 9.42 6.02 3.04
C LEU A 177 10.48 5.18 2.28
N THR A 178 11.65 4.96 2.88
CA THR A 178 12.66 4.06 2.30
C THR A 178 12.13 2.62 2.19
N ALA A 179 11.49 2.10 3.23
CA ALA A 179 10.93 0.74 3.20
C ALA A 179 9.82 0.57 2.14
N VAL A 180 9.00 1.60 1.93
CA VAL A 180 8.02 1.62 0.84
C VAL A 180 8.74 1.67 -0.52
N ALA A 181 9.74 2.55 -0.68
CA ALA A 181 10.52 2.65 -1.92
C ALA A 181 11.15 1.31 -2.33
N GLU A 182 11.66 0.52 -1.38
CA GLU A 182 12.19 -0.82 -1.66
C GLU A 182 11.13 -1.79 -2.20
N THR A 183 9.87 -1.66 -1.77
CA THR A 183 8.75 -2.48 -2.25
C THR A 183 8.35 -2.08 -3.66
N GLU A 184 8.16 -0.79 -3.88
CA GLU A 184 7.88 -0.21 -5.19
C GLU A 184 9.00 -0.55 -6.21
N SER A 185 10.27 -0.62 -5.77
CA SER A 185 11.37 -1.03 -6.66
C SER A 185 11.20 -2.47 -7.15
N ARG A 186 10.66 -3.37 -6.31
CA ARG A 186 10.35 -4.75 -6.70
C ARG A 186 9.16 -4.81 -7.66
N HIS A 187 8.15 -3.97 -7.49
CA HIS A 187 7.03 -3.85 -8.40
C HIS A 187 7.50 -3.39 -9.80
N ASN A 188 8.28 -2.30 -9.85
CA ASN A 188 8.86 -1.79 -11.09
C ASN A 188 9.78 -2.82 -11.77
N THR A 189 10.66 -3.48 -11.00
CA THR A 189 11.55 -4.53 -11.52
C THR A 189 10.75 -5.66 -12.17
N TRP A 190 9.69 -6.14 -11.51
CA TRP A 190 8.80 -7.14 -12.09
C TRP A 190 8.15 -6.64 -13.38
N ALA A 191 7.62 -5.41 -13.39
CA ALA A 191 6.98 -4.87 -14.60
C ALA A 191 7.98 -4.80 -15.76
N LEU A 192 9.17 -4.26 -15.55
CA LEU A 192 10.18 -4.18 -16.61
C LEU A 192 10.62 -5.55 -17.13
N MET A 193 10.84 -6.53 -16.24
CA MET A 193 11.31 -7.85 -16.62
C MET A 193 10.22 -8.75 -17.20
N ASP A 194 9.13 -8.97 -16.47
CA ASP A 194 8.12 -9.98 -16.82
C ASP A 194 7.10 -9.48 -17.84
N ILE A 195 6.83 -8.18 -17.87
CA ILE A 195 5.89 -7.60 -18.84
C ILE A 195 6.62 -7.15 -20.10
N TRP A 196 7.67 -6.34 -19.94
CA TRP A 196 8.32 -5.67 -21.07
C TRP A 196 9.55 -6.40 -21.59
N ASN A 197 10.06 -7.38 -20.85
CA ASN A 197 11.29 -8.11 -21.17
C ASN A 197 12.46 -7.14 -21.47
N VAL A 198 12.59 -6.11 -20.64
CA VAL A 198 13.68 -5.12 -20.69
C VAL A 198 14.54 -5.21 -19.43
N ASP A 199 15.75 -4.66 -19.52
CA ASP A 199 16.71 -4.60 -18.43
C ASP A 199 16.28 -3.52 -17.41
N PRO A 200 15.99 -3.86 -16.13
CA PRO A 200 15.66 -2.89 -15.10
C PRO A 200 16.89 -2.15 -14.54
N PHE A 201 18.11 -2.54 -14.90
CA PHE A 201 19.34 -1.97 -14.34
C PHE A 201 19.75 -0.68 -15.09
N ALA A 202 19.15 0.44 -14.70
CA ALA A 202 19.41 1.76 -15.29
C ALA A 202 20.68 2.47 -14.75
N GLY A 203 21.37 1.90 -13.77
CA GLY A 203 22.56 2.48 -13.14
C GLY A 203 22.65 2.16 -11.64
N PRO A 204 23.55 2.83 -10.89
CA PRO A 204 23.73 2.59 -9.46
C PRO A 204 22.63 3.22 -8.58
N THR A 205 21.85 4.16 -9.11
CA THR A 205 20.75 4.84 -8.39
C THR A 205 19.65 5.23 -9.38
N ASP A 206 18.41 5.30 -8.89
CA ASP A 206 17.34 5.99 -9.60
C ASP A 206 17.53 7.52 -9.57
N THR A 207 16.88 8.21 -10.51
CA THR A 207 16.85 9.67 -10.52
C THR A 207 15.87 10.16 -9.46
N SER A 208 16.39 10.81 -8.42
CA SER A 208 15.56 11.49 -7.42
C SER A 208 14.95 12.76 -8.02
N PHE A 209 13.63 12.85 -8.08
CA PHE A 209 12.96 14.06 -8.54
C PHE A 209 12.70 15.02 -7.36
N PRO A 210 13.22 16.26 -7.38
CA PRO A 210 13.12 17.17 -6.23
C PRO A 210 11.70 17.70 -6.01
N TYR A 211 10.82 17.60 -7.00
CA TYR A 211 9.43 18.04 -6.92
C TYR A 211 8.47 16.85 -6.81
N ALA A 212 8.70 15.96 -5.85
CA ALA A 212 7.89 14.75 -5.64
C ALA A 212 6.37 15.00 -5.63
N ASN A 213 5.91 16.09 -5.00
CA ASN A 213 4.49 16.45 -4.99
C ASN A 213 3.92 16.71 -6.40
N GLN A 214 4.70 17.19 -7.38
CA GLN A 214 4.21 17.35 -8.76
C GLN A 214 3.89 16.00 -9.42
N ILE A 215 4.64 14.94 -9.06
CA ILE A 215 4.36 13.59 -9.52
C ILE A 215 3.09 13.07 -8.83
N LEU A 216 2.95 13.27 -7.51
CA LEU A 216 1.73 12.91 -6.79
C LEU A 216 0.50 13.65 -7.36
N ASP A 217 0.63 14.94 -7.67
CA ASP A 217 -0.43 15.78 -8.24
C ASP A 217 -0.90 15.28 -9.60
N SER A 218 -0.06 14.55 -10.35
CA SER A 218 -0.45 13.95 -11.63
C SER A 218 -1.56 12.91 -11.47
N THR A 219 -1.75 12.32 -10.28
CA THR A 219 -2.86 11.40 -10.01
C THR A 219 -4.23 12.09 -10.08
N ASN A 220 -4.29 13.42 -9.92
CA ASN A 220 -5.52 14.20 -10.05
C ASN A 220 -6.10 14.17 -11.47
N GLN A 221 -5.31 13.79 -12.49
CA GLN A 221 -5.82 13.63 -13.85
C GLN A 221 -6.86 12.50 -13.97
N PHE A 222 -6.90 11.60 -12.99
CA PHE A 222 -7.81 10.46 -12.96
C PHE A 222 -9.08 10.73 -12.16
N ILE A 223 -9.32 11.94 -11.65
CA ILE A 223 -10.52 12.28 -10.87
C ILE A 223 -11.57 12.97 -11.76
#